data_AF-A0AAD8M9C3-F1
#
_entry.id   AF-A0AAD8M9C3-F1
#
_cell.length_a   1.000
_cell.length_b   1.000
_cell.length_c   1.000
_cell.angle_alpha   90.00
_cell.angle_beta   90.00
_cell.angle_gamma   90.00
#
_symmetry.space_group_name_H-M   'P 1'
#
loop_
_entity.id
_entity.type
_entity.pdbx_description
1 polymer ?
#
loop_
_entity_poly.entity_id
_entity_poly.type
_entity_poly.pdbx_seq_one_letter_code
_entity_poly.pdbx_strand_id
1 'polypeptide(L)'
;MASTDMPDTIYHTHENILDLIPTVQNEEFSISVEPAKSLKSFSLFRHGCNEKYISFVIMGVLKGLEYIHVRENLVHGNINLDNVFVDNDCKVKLESPMRKNCQVDQEQKTDIQMVGELALSLSTKKSGIKFFLGYMRKKKKTGLVENLVKFCLNPSRTPTLREVINHEFFKEFGEFDRYQEKLKKRLQKKLCKI
;
A
#
# COMPACT_ATOMS: atom_id res chain seq x y z
N MET A 1 42.43 -9.42 17.46
CA MET A 1 40.96 -9.27 17.61
C MET A 1 40.55 -8.24 16.57
N ALA A 2 40.04 -8.69 15.44
CA ALA A 2 39.57 -7.79 14.39
C ALA A 2 38.13 -7.39 14.73
N SER A 3 37.89 -6.10 14.96
CA SER A 3 36.53 -5.54 14.94
C SER A 3 36.07 -5.54 13.50
N THR A 4 35.20 -6.50 13.17
CA THR A 4 34.38 -6.42 11.96
C THR A 4 33.34 -5.35 12.20
N ASP A 5 33.70 -4.09 11.93
CA ASP A 5 32.74 -3.05 11.68
C ASP A 5 31.89 -3.52 10.49
N MET A 6 30.72 -4.07 10.80
CA MET A 6 29.67 -4.30 9.81
C MET A 6 29.42 -2.95 9.14
N PRO A 7 29.44 -2.86 7.80
CA PRO A 7 29.06 -1.62 7.15
C PRO A 7 27.67 -1.27 7.67
N ASP A 8 27.51 -0.05 8.18
CA ASP A 8 26.23 0.58 8.42
C ASP A 8 25.49 0.62 7.07
N THR A 9 24.94 -0.51 6.63
CA THR A 9 23.79 -0.51 5.74
C THR A 9 22.67 0.02 6.58
N ILE A 10 22.60 1.36 6.65
CA ILE A 10 21.48 2.10 7.18
C ILE A 10 20.30 1.79 6.25
N TYR A 11 19.69 0.63 6.42
CA TYR A 11 18.36 0.36 5.90
C TYR A 11 17.47 1.31 6.66
N HIS A 12 17.18 2.46 6.05
CA HIS A 12 16.30 3.44 6.63
C HIS A 12 14.90 2.82 6.74
N THR A 13 14.53 2.47 7.97
CA THR A 13 13.24 1.85 8.27
C THR A 13 12.15 2.91 8.26
N HIS A 14 11.03 2.62 7.60
CA HIS A 14 9.83 3.46 7.65
C HIS A 14 8.64 2.60 8.09
N GLU A 15 7.77 3.14 8.94
CA GLU A 15 6.68 2.35 9.55
C GLU A 15 5.73 1.68 8.55
N ASN A 16 5.67 2.20 7.32
CA ASN A 16 4.85 1.66 6.22
C ASN A 16 5.65 0.98 5.11
N ILE A 17 6.93 0.68 5.33
CA ILE A 17 7.75 -0.12 4.42
C ILE A 17 8.01 -1.49 5.07
N LEU A 18 7.94 -2.54 4.26
CA LEU A 18 8.19 -3.91 4.68
C LEU A 18 9.69 -4.12 4.84
N ASP A 19 10.12 -4.31 6.07
CA ASP A 19 11.53 -4.43 6.41
C ASP A 19 12.12 -5.79 5.98
N LEU A 20 13.33 -5.73 5.42
CA LEU A 20 14.17 -6.89 5.14
C LEU A 20 15.16 -7.05 6.29
N ILE A 21 15.15 -8.22 6.92
CA ILE A 21 15.98 -8.55 8.08
C ILE A 21 17.11 -9.47 7.58
N PRO A 22 18.32 -8.94 7.35
CA PRO A 22 19.47 -9.76 6.99
C PRO A 22 19.89 -10.62 8.19
N THR A 23 20.10 -11.91 7.95
CA THR A 23 20.53 -12.89 8.93
C THR A 23 21.76 -13.62 8.42
N VAL A 24 22.81 -13.68 9.25
CA VAL A 24 24.02 -14.46 8.96
C VAL A 24 24.07 -15.62 9.93
N GLN A 25 24.01 -16.85 9.42
CA GLN A 25 24.10 -18.06 10.22
C GLN A 25 25.06 -19.05 9.54
N ASN A 26 26.06 -19.54 10.25
CA ASN A 26 27.05 -20.50 9.72
C ASN A 26 27.73 -20.02 8.42
N GLU A 27 28.12 -18.74 8.35
CA GLU A 27 28.70 -18.11 7.15
C GLU A 27 27.73 -18.02 5.94
N GLU A 28 26.48 -18.43 6.09
CA GLU A 28 25.42 -18.28 5.09
C GLU A 28 24.63 -16.99 5.34
N PHE A 29 24.52 -16.17 4.29
CA PHE A 29 23.71 -14.95 4.30
C PHE A 29 22.30 -15.28 3.81
N SER A 30 21.30 -15.00 4.64
CA SER A 30 19.89 -15.08 4.30
C SER A 30 19.20 -13.74 4.55
N ILE A 31 18.14 -13.46 3.79
CA ILE A 31 17.28 -12.30 4.03
C ILE A 31 15.93 -12.85 4.45
N SER A 32 15.54 -12.56 5.68
CA SER A 32 14.17 -12.78 6.16
C SER A 32 13.36 -11.50 5.99
N VAL A 33 12.03 -11.62 5.95
CA VAL A 33 11.12 -10.49 5.86
C VAL A 33 10.41 -10.36 7.20
N GLU A 34 10.13 -9.14 7.65
CA GLU A 34 9.36 -8.97 8.89
C GLU A 34 8.03 -9.74 8.84
N PRO A 35 7.53 -10.25 9.98
CA PRO A 35 6.30 -11.02 10.05
C PRO A 35 5.07 -10.24 9.54
N ALA A 36 4.66 -10.49 8.29
CA ALA A 36 3.51 -9.83 7.67
C ALA A 36 2.78 -10.75 6.68
N LYS A 37 1.53 -10.41 6.37
CA LYS A 37 0.71 -11.11 5.37
C LYS A 37 0.19 -10.15 4.31
N SER A 38 0.31 -10.54 3.04
CA SER A 38 -0.25 -9.77 1.94
C SER A 38 -1.77 -9.60 2.07
N LEU A 39 -2.32 -8.48 1.60
CA LEU A 39 -3.76 -8.22 1.62
C LEU A 39 -4.54 -9.33 0.90
N LYS A 40 -3.98 -9.89 -0.18
CA LYS A 40 -4.59 -11.01 -0.92
C LYS A 40 -4.85 -12.25 -0.06
N SER A 41 -4.05 -12.46 0.99
CA SER A 41 -4.21 -13.59 1.92
C SER A 41 -5.48 -13.50 2.79
N PHE A 42 -6.10 -12.32 2.86
CA PHE A 42 -7.35 -12.10 3.58
C PHE A 42 -8.54 -12.07 2.62
N SER A 43 -9.52 -12.94 2.87
CA SER A 43 -10.78 -12.97 2.10
C SER A 43 -11.54 -11.66 2.21
N LEU A 44 -11.36 -10.90 3.29
CA LEU A 44 -11.96 -9.57 3.47
C LEU A 44 -11.57 -8.62 2.33
N PHE A 45 -10.30 -8.59 1.95
CA PHE A 45 -9.82 -7.65 0.91
C PHE A 45 -10.13 -8.16 -0.50
N ARG A 46 -10.11 -9.47 -0.73
CA ARG A 46 -10.43 -10.07 -2.04
C ARG A 46 -11.89 -9.91 -2.47
N HIS A 47 -12.81 -9.78 -1.53
CA HIS A 47 -14.25 -9.71 -1.82
C HIS A 47 -14.82 -8.30 -1.68
N GLY A 48 -13.95 -7.29 -1.57
CA GLY A 48 -14.33 -5.94 -1.23
C GLY A 48 -14.52 -5.75 0.27
N CYS A 49 -14.06 -4.62 0.78
CA CYS A 49 -14.18 -4.24 2.19
C CYS A 49 -14.84 -2.86 2.36
N ASN A 50 -15.19 -2.51 3.59
CA ASN A 50 -15.82 -1.24 3.90
C ASN A 50 -14.87 -0.06 3.62
N GLU A 51 -15.39 1.04 3.10
CA GLU A 51 -14.61 2.25 2.74
C GLU A 51 -13.70 2.74 3.88
N LYS A 52 -14.11 2.60 5.15
CA LYS A 52 -13.26 2.93 6.31
C LYS A 52 -11.96 2.12 6.34
N TYR A 53 -12.03 0.82 6.05
CA TYR A 53 -10.83 -0.03 5.98
C TYR A 53 -10.03 0.23 4.70
N ILE A 54 -10.70 0.56 3.59
CA ILE A 54 -10.01 0.99 2.37
C ILE A 54 -9.21 2.26 2.65
N SER A 55 -9.80 3.25 3.32
CA SER A 55 -9.12 4.51 3.66
C SER A 55 -7.87 4.28 4.51
N PHE A 56 -7.96 3.41 5.52
CA PHE A 56 -6.83 3.02 6.35
C PHE A 56 -5.71 2.38 5.52
N VAL A 57 -6.06 1.39 4.69
CA VAL A 57 -5.09 0.68 3.84
C VAL A 57 -4.43 1.64 2.85
N ILE A 58 -5.22 2.41 2.12
CA ILE A 58 -4.70 3.32 1.10
C ILE A 58 -3.85 4.42 1.75
N MET A 59 -4.25 4.96 2.90
CA MET A 59 -3.43 5.95 3.61
C MET A 59 -2.07 5.38 4.02
N GLY A 60 -2.01 4.14 4.51
CA GLY A 60 -0.74 3.48 4.81
C GLY A 60 0.16 3.32 3.58
N VAL A 61 -0.43 2.97 2.43
CA VAL A 61 0.31 2.92 1.14
C VAL A 61 0.82 4.30 0.73
N LEU A 62 0.00 5.34 0.85
CA LEU A 62 0.38 6.72 0.50
C LEU A 62 1.54 7.23 1.36
N LYS A 63 1.55 6.92 2.66
CA LYS A 63 2.68 7.22 3.55
C LYS A 63 3.95 6.48 3.15
N GLY A 64 3.83 5.19 2.80
CA GLY A 64 4.94 4.41 2.25
C GLY A 64 5.49 5.03 0.95
N LEU A 65 4.60 5.47 0.06
CA LEU A 65 5.00 6.15 -1.17
C LEU A 65 5.61 7.53 -0.91
N GLU A 66 5.13 8.29 0.07
CA GLU A 66 5.74 9.57 0.43
C GLU A 66 7.20 9.38 0.81
N TYR A 67 7.49 8.35 1.60
CA TYR A 67 8.85 7.95 1.92
C TYR A 67 9.66 7.59 0.66
N ILE A 68 9.16 6.66 -0.17
CA ILE A 68 9.84 6.19 -1.38
C ILE A 68 10.10 7.33 -2.39
N HIS A 69 9.09 8.17 -2.63
CA HIS A 69 9.12 9.22 -3.64
C HIS A 69 9.90 10.45 -3.19
N VAL A 70 9.67 10.91 -1.95
CA VAL A 70 10.22 12.18 -1.46
C VAL A 70 11.58 12.00 -0.83
N ARG A 71 11.79 10.92 -0.05
CA ARG A 71 13.06 10.72 0.65
C ARG A 71 14.07 9.95 -0.17
N GLU A 72 13.64 8.85 -0.78
CA GLU A 72 14.54 7.97 -1.53
C GLU A 72 14.66 8.35 -3.01
N ASN A 73 13.75 9.20 -3.52
CA ASN A 73 13.65 9.54 -4.94
C ASN A 73 13.52 8.29 -5.85
N LEU A 74 12.73 7.32 -5.38
CA LEU A 74 12.48 6.04 -6.04
C LEU A 74 11.03 5.93 -6.50
N VAL A 75 10.75 4.83 -7.21
CA VAL A 75 9.41 4.42 -7.64
C VAL A 75 9.19 2.99 -7.16
N HIS A 76 7.99 2.69 -6.65
CA HIS A 76 7.67 1.34 -6.25
C HIS A 76 7.41 0.43 -7.46
N GLY A 77 6.50 0.85 -8.35
CA GLY A 77 6.22 0.23 -9.64
C GLY A 77 5.44 -1.08 -9.60
N ASN A 78 4.89 -1.47 -8.45
CA ASN A 78 4.18 -2.75 -8.30
C ASN A 78 3.18 -2.75 -7.13
N ILE A 79 2.33 -1.74 -7.04
CA ILE A 79 1.39 -1.57 -5.92
C ILE A 79 0.10 -2.35 -6.22
N ASN A 80 -0.15 -3.43 -5.48
CA ASN A 80 -1.32 -4.29 -5.65
C ASN A 80 -1.62 -5.11 -4.37
N LEU A 81 -2.61 -6.01 -4.39
CA LEU A 81 -2.99 -6.82 -3.23
C LEU A 81 -1.94 -7.86 -2.78
N ASP A 82 -1.03 -8.25 -3.67
CA ASP A 82 0.07 -9.17 -3.37
C ASP A 82 1.22 -8.46 -2.63
N ASN A 83 1.45 -7.18 -2.95
CA ASN A 83 2.64 -6.43 -2.47
C ASN A 83 2.33 -5.37 -1.42
N VAL A 84 1.08 -5.31 -0.97
CA VAL A 84 0.70 -4.58 0.24
C VAL A 84 0.41 -5.62 1.31
N PHE A 85 1.00 -5.41 2.48
CA PHE A 85 0.98 -6.32 3.62
C PHE A 85 0.35 -5.66 4.83
N VAL A 86 -0.08 -6.50 5.77
CA VAL A 86 -0.37 -6.11 7.14
C VAL A 86 0.45 -6.95 8.12
N ASP A 87 1.09 -6.30 9.07
CA ASP A 87 1.85 -6.95 10.14
C ASP A 87 0.93 -7.46 11.28
N ASN A 88 1.55 -7.99 12.33
CA ASN A 88 0.84 -8.48 13.53
C ASN A 88 0.04 -7.40 14.27
N ASP A 89 0.44 -6.14 14.14
CA ASP A 89 -0.27 -4.99 14.69
C ASP A 89 -1.30 -4.39 13.74
N CYS A 90 -1.53 -5.06 12.60
CA CYS A 90 -2.40 -4.60 11.54
C CYS A 90 -1.95 -3.25 10.94
N LYS A 91 -0.66 -2.91 11.04
CA LYS A 91 -0.08 -1.77 10.32
C LYS A 91 0.13 -2.16 8.87
N VAL A 92 -0.11 -1.21 7.98
CA VAL A 92 0.07 -1.40 6.53
C VAL A 92 1.54 -1.30 6.20
N LYS A 93 2.09 -2.31 5.53
CA LYS A 93 3.47 -2.35 5.04
C LYS A 93 3.47 -2.50 3.53
N LEU A 94 4.15 -1.61 2.83
CA LEU A 94 4.36 -1.68 1.40
C LEU A 94 5.69 -2.41 1.14
N GLU A 95 5.70 -3.34 0.18
CA GLU A 95 6.93 -4.01 -0.21
C GLU A 95 8.02 -3.00 -0.61
N SER A 96 9.28 -3.37 -0.41
CA SER A 96 10.40 -2.51 -0.78
C SER A 96 10.40 -2.17 -2.29
N PRO A 97 10.76 -0.92 -2.67
CA PRO A 97 10.66 -0.45 -4.04
C PRO A 97 11.58 -1.23 -5.00
N MET A 98 11.11 -1.43 -6.24
CA MET A 98 11.80 -2.30 -7.20
C MET A 98 12.80 -1.58 -8.13
N ARG A 99 12.81 -0.25 -8.23
CA ARG A 99 13.59 0.46 -9.29
C ARG A 99 14.32 1.70 -8.81
N LYS A 100 15.59 1.83 -9.21
CA LYS A 100 16.45 3.02 -9.08
C LYS A 100 16.68 3.65 -10.46
N ASN A 101 16.97 4.96 -10.51
CA ASN A 101 17.37 5.71 -11.71
C ASN A 101 16.30 5.86 -12.81
N CYS A 102 15.08 6.24 -12.44
CA CYS A 102 13.94 6.38 -13.35
C CYS A 102 13.65 7.86 -13.72
N GLN A 103 12.85 8.10 -14.77
CA GLN A 103 12.22 9.42 -14.99
C GLN A 103 11.12 9.63 -13.94
N VAL A 104 11.57 10.11 -12.77
CA VAL A 104 10.83 10.13 -11.51
C VAL A 104 9.40 10.65 -11.65
N ASP A 105 9.19 11.80 -12.27
CA ASP A 105 7.87 12.44 -12.30
C ASP A 105 6.77 11.65 -13.03
N GLN A 106 7.12 10.95 -14.11
CA GLN A 106 6.13 10.21 -14.89
C GLN A 106 5.87 8.83 -14.28
N GLU A 107 6.89 8.20 -13.71
CA GLU A 107 6.76 6.88 -13.08
C GLU A 107 6.14 6.97 -11.68
N GLN A 108 6.36 8.05 -10.93
CA GLN A 108 5.63 8.31 -9.68
C GLN A 108 4.12 8.45 -9.93
N LYS A 109 3.71 9.02 -11.07
CA LYS A 109 2.30 9.03 -11.49
C LYS A 109 1.76 7.62 -11.75
N THR A 110 2.59 6.71 -12.23
CA THR A 110 2.19 5.30 -12.39
C THR A 110 1.88 4.67 -11.03
N ASP A 111 2.66 4.94 -9.99
CA ASP A 111 2.34 4.50 -8.63
C ASP A 111 0.99 5.06 -8.15
N ILE A 112 0.69 6.33 -8.44
CA ILE A 112 -0.61 6.94 -8.11
C ILE A 112 -1.78 6.25 -8.84
N GLN A 113 -1.59 5.85 -10.10
CA GLN A 113 -2.60 5.07 -10.83
C GLN A 113 -2.79 3.70 -10.19
N MET A 114 -1.70 3.01 -9.82
CA MET A 114 -1.78 1.72 -9.12
C MET A 114 -2.48 1.83 -7.77
N VAL A 115 -2.33 2.94 -7.04
CA VAL A 115 -3.13 3.22 -5.83
C VAL A 115 -4.64 3.27 -6.15
N GLY A 116 -5.01 3.90 -7.26
CA GLY A 116 -6.40 3.89 -7.74
C GLY A 116 -6.92 2.49 -8.07
N GLU A 117 -6.09 1.66 -8.73
CA GLU A 117 -6.42 0.27 -9.04
C GLU A 117 -6.54 -0.61 -7.78
N LEU A 118 -5.68 -0.37 -6.79
CA LEU A 118 -5.74 -1.02 -5.49
C LEU A 118 -7.04 -0.64 -4.75
N ALA A 119 -7.41 0.65 -4.72
CA ALA A 119 -8.67 1.10 -4.12
C ALA A 119 -9.89 0.49 -4.82
N LEU A 120 -9.84 0.35 -6.16
CA LEU A 120 -10.87 -0.35 -6.94
C LEU A 120 -10.96 -1.84 -6.57
N SER A 121 -9.81 -2.50 -6.42
CA SER A 121 -9.73 -3.91 -6.04
C SER A 121 -10.25 -4.14 -4.62
N LEU A 122 -9.99 -3.20 -3.71
CA LEU A 122 -10.47 -3.25 -2.33
C LEU A 122 -11.96 -2.90 -2.17
N SER A 123 -12.58 -2.24 -3.15
CA SER A 123 -14.00 -1.86 -3.13
C SER A 123 -14.91 -2.82 -3.88
N THR A 124 -14.37 -3.67 -4.76
CA THR A 124 -15.16 -4.54 -5.63
C THR A 124 -14.77 -6.01 -5.47
N LYS A 125 -15.70 -6.91 -5.79
CA LYS A 125 -15.43 -8.36 -5.89
C LYS A 125 -14.70 -8.75 -7.18
N LYS A 126 -14.47 -7.81 -8.10
CA LYS A 126 -14.02 -8.10 -9.48
C LYS A 126 -12.89 -7.15 -9.88
N SER A 127 -11.71 -7.69 -10.13
CA SER A 127 -10.54 -6.94 -10.61
C SER A 127 -10.62 -6.62 -12.11
N GLY A 128 -10.06 -5.49 -12.53
CA GLY A 128 -9.66 -5.21 -13.93
C GLY A 128 -10.30 -3.99 -14.62
N ILE A 129 -9.53 -3.38 -15.53
CA ILE A 129 -9.90 -2.20 -16.34
C ILE A 129 -11.20 -2.36 -17.15
N LYS A 130 -11.48 -3.57 -17.69
CA LYS A 130 -12.73 -3.84 -18.42
C LYS A 130 -13.97 -3.69 -17.54
N PHE A 131 -13.84 -4.00 -16.24
CA PHE A 131 -14.92 -3.79 -15.28
C PHE A 131 -15.05 -2.32 -14.89
N PHE A 132 -13.92 -1.61 -14.71
CA PHE A 132 -13.90 -0.17 -14.43
C PHE A 132 -14.65 0.64 -15.51
N LEU A 133 -14.39 0.39 -16.79
CA LEU A 133 -15.09 1.04 -17.90
C LEU A 133 -16.61 0.77 -17.91
N GLY A 134 -17.03 -0.43 -17.52
CA GLY A 134 -18.44 -0.78 -17.36
C GLY A 134 -19.08 -0.18 -16.09
N TYR A 135 -18.29 -0.01 -15.03
CA TYR A 135 -18.69 0.56 -13.75
C TYR A 135 -18.90 2.08 -13.84
N MET A 136 -17.99 2.79 -14.52
CA MET A 136 -18.07 4.23 -14.82
C MET A 136 -19.34 4.65 -15.59
N ARG A 137 -20.01 3.71 -16.26
CA ARG A 137 -21.25 3.95 -17.03
C ARG A 137 -22.53 3.94 -16.19
N LYS A 138 -22.50 3.53 -14.92
CA LYS A 138 -23.72 3.44 -14.07
C LYS A 138 -23.95 4.71 -13.25
N LYS A 139 -25.05 5.41 -13.51
CA LYS A 139 -25.54 6.62 -12.78
C LYS A 139 -26.09 6.31 -11.37
N LYS A 140 -25.32 5.64 -10.50
CA LYS A 140 -25.67 5.57 -9.06
C LYS A 140 -24.86 6.62 -8.30
N LYS A 141 -25.38 7.04 -7.13
CA LYS A 141 -24.67 7.90 -6.17
C LYS A 141 -23.28 7.30 -5.94
N THR A 142 -22.24 7.99 -6.41
CA THR A 142 -20.88 7.48 -6.41
C THR A 142 -20.38 7.47 -4.97
N GLY A 143 -19.89 6.32 -4.49
CA GLY A 143 -19.25 6.25 -3.17
C GLY A 143 -17.99 7.12 -3.16
N LEU A 144 -17.54 7.58 -1.99
CA LEU A 144 -16.33 8.40 -1.90
C LEU A 144 -15.09 7.63 -2.38
N VAL A 145 -15.07 6.30 -2.23
CA VAL A 145 -13.99 5.46 -2.81
C VAL A 145 -14.01 5.50 -4.34
N GLU A 146 -15.18 5.55 -4.96
CA GLU A 146 -15.30 5.65 -6.42
C GLU A 146 -14.80 7.01 -6.92
N ASN A 147 -15.08 8.09 -6.18
CA ASN A 147 -14.52 9.41 -6.48
C ASN A 147 -12.99 9.39 -6.39
N LEU A 148 -12.41 8.77 -5.36
CA LEU A 148 -10.96 8.59 -5.24
C LEU A 148 -10.39 7.79 -6.42
N VAL A 149 -11.01 6.67 -6.79
CA VAL A 149 -10.55 5.84 -7.92
C VAL A 149 -10.57 6.65 -9.22
N LYS A 150 -11.65 7.39 -9.49
CA LYS A 150 -11.74 8.29 -10.65
C LYS A 150 -10.66 9.36 -10.64
N PHE A 151 -10.36 9.90 -9.47
CA PHE A 151 -9.33 10.92 -9.29
C PHE A 151 -7.94 10.37 -9.63
N CYS A 152 -7.57 9.22 -9.10
CA CYS A 152 -6.27 8.56 -9.37
C CYS A 152 -6.14 8.06 -10.81
N LEU A 153 -7.22 7.54 -11.41
CA LEU A 153 -7.23 6.93 -12.75
C LEU A 153 -7.64 7.92 -13.85
N ASN A 154 -7.59 9.23 -13.59
CA ASN A 154 -7.99 10.22 -14.58
C ASN A 154 -6.99 10.25 -15.76
N PRO A 155 -7.42 9.93 -17.00
CA PRO A 155 -6.54 9.87 -18.17
C PRO A 155 -6.04 11.24 -18.62
N SER A 156 -6.74 12.32 -18.27
CA SER A 156 -6.36 13.68 -18.66
C SER A 156 -5.31 14.29 -17.73
N ARG A 157 -5.32 13.91 -16.45
CA ARG A 157 -4.38 14.40 -15.45
C ARG A 157 -4.33 13.48 -14.24
N THR A 158 -3.23 12.74 -14.09
CA THR A 158 -2.97 11.99 -12.86
C THR A 158 -2.58 12.96 -11.74
N PRO A 159 -3.21 12.87 -10.56
CA PRO A 159 -2.91 13.75 -9.43
C PRO A 159 -1.54 13.45 -8.83
N THR A 160 -0.99 14.43 -8.13
CA THR A 160 0.21 14.26 -7.29
C THR A 160 -0.14 13.50 -6.01
N LEU A 161 0.86 12.90 -5.36
CA LEU A 161 0.69 12.22 -4.07
C LEU A 161 0.01 13.11 -3.02
N ARG A 162 0.45 14.38 -2.93
CA ARG A 162 -0.11 15.37 -2.01
C ARG A 162 -1.58 15.68 -2.31
N GLU A 163 -1.96 15.79 -3.59
CA GLU A 163 -3.36 15.99 -3.97
C GLU A 163 -4.22 14.78 -3.57
N VAL A 164 -3.70 13.55 -3.71
CA VAL A 164 -4.40 12.32 -3.30
C VAL A 164 -4.59 12.26 -1.79
N ILE A 165 -3.56 12.53 -0.99
CA ILE A 165 -3.64 12.54 0.49
C ILE A 165 -4.70 13.53 0.99
N ASN A 166 -4.86 14.67 0.30
CA ASN A 166 -5.82 15.71 0.66
C ASN A 166 -7.24 15.50 0.08
N HIS A 167 -7.49 14.37 -0.58
CA HIS A 167 -8.78 14.05 -1.19
C HIS A 167 -9.92 13.94 -0.15
N GLU A 168 -11.16 14.28 -0.54
CA GLU A 168 -12.35 14.26 0.34
C GLU A 168 -12.58 12.92 1.05
N PHE A 169 -12.20 11.82 0.39
CA PHE A 169 -12.27 10.47 0.92
C PHE A 169 -11.54 10.32 2.27
N PHE A 170 -10.34 10.90 2.41
CA PHE A 170 -9.58 10.81 3.65
C PHE A 170 -10.05 11.81 4.70
N LYS A 171 -10.71 12.90 4.29
CA LYS A 171 -11.36 13.83 5.24
C LYS A 171 -12.56 13.19 5.90
N GLU A 172 -13.37 12.45 5.14
CA GLU A 172 -14.50 11.69 5.68
C GLU A 172 -14.04 10.53 6.56
N PHE A 173 -12.96 9.85 6.17
CA PHE A 173 -12.47 8.64 6.84
C PHE A 173 -11.11 8.83 7.53
N GLY A 174 -10.93 9.93 8.27
CA GLY A 174 -9.67 10.27 8.94
C GLY A 174 -9.35 9.54 10.26
N GLU A 175 -10.28 8.74 10.81
CA GLU A 175 -10.11 8.03 12.10
C GLU A 175 -9.27 6.73 11.95
N PHE A 176 -8.06 6.82 11.39
CA PHE A 176 -7.24 5.68 11.00
C PHE A 176 -6.92 4.71 12.16
N ASP A 177 -6.56 5.21 13.34
CA ASP A 177 -6.25 4.37 14.51
C ASP A 177 -7.46 3.52 14.94
N ARG A 178 -8.66 4.12 14.92
CA ARG A 178 -9.90 3.42 15.23
C ARG A 178 -10.20 2.34 14.20
N TYR A 179 -9.87 2.58 12.93
CA TYR A 179 -10.08 1.61 11.86
C TYR A 179 -9.07 0.46 11.94
N GLN A 180 -7.81 0.76 12.26
CA GLN A 180 -6.77 -0.23 12.53
C GLN A 180 -7.21 -1.18 13.65
N GLU A 181 -7.61 -0.66 14.81
CA GLU A 181 -8.02 -1.48 15.95
C GLU A 181 -9.22 -2.39 15.63
N LYS A 182 -10.21 -1.85 14.93
CA LYS A 182 -11.37 -2.64 14.48
C LYS A 182 -10.98 -3.70 13.45
N LEU A 183 -10.04 -3.38 12.56
CA LEU A 183 -9.56 -4.31 11.54
C LEU A 183 -8.71 -5.40 12.16
N LYS A 184 -7.79 -5.07 13.08
CA LYS A 184 -6.98 -6.01 13.86
C LYS A 184 -7.85 -7.07 14.53
N LYS A 185 -8.92 -6.66 15.22
CA LYS A 185 -9.90 -7.58 15.83
C LYS A 185 -10.57 -8.52 14.81
N ARG A 186 -10.86 -8.03 13.60
CA ARG A 186 -11.45 -8.86 12.52
C ARG A 186 -10.44 -9.84 11.92
N LEU A 187 -9.18 -9.45 11.85
CA LEU A 187 -8.11 -10.24 11.23
C LEU A 187 -7.35 -11.13 12.22
N GLN A 188 -7.58 -10.98 13.53
CA GLN A 188 -6.83 -11.60 14.62
C GLN A 188 -6.55 -13.09 14.41
N LYS A 189 -7.55 -13.90 14.06
CA LYS A 189 -7.38 -15.35 13.82
C LYS A 189 -6.36 -15.70 12.75
N LYS A 190 -6.13 -14.80 11.78
CA LYS A 190 -5.16 -14.97 10.70
C LYS A 190 -3.82 -14.29 11.02
N LEU A 191 -3.85 -13.18 11.75
CA LEU A 191 -2.64 -12.48 12.20
C LEU A 191 -1.86 -13.31 13.22
N CYS A 192 -2.53 -13.96 14.19
CA CYS A 192 -1.89 -14.84 15.17
C CYS A 192 -1.30 -16.16 14.59
N LYS A 193 -1.33 -16.32 13.26
CA LYS A 193 -0.73 -17.46 12.53
C LYS A 193 0.42 -16.99 11.61
N ILE A 194 0.89 -15.77 11.81
CA ILE A 194 2.16 -15.28 11.27
C ILE A 194 3.20 -15.68 12.31
#